data_AF-A0A816FNS4-F1
#
_entry.id   AF-A0A816FNS4-F1
#
_cell.length_a   1.000
_cell.length_b   1.000
_cell.length_c   1.000
_cell.angle_alpha   90.00
_cell.angle_beta   90.00
_cell.angle_gamma   90.00
#
_symmetry.space_group_name_H-M   'P 1'
#
loop_
_entity.id
_entity.type
_entity.pdbx_description
1 polymer ?
#
loop_
_entity_poly.entity_id
_entity_poly.type
_entity_poly.pdbx_seq_one_letter_code
_entity_poly.pdbx_strand_id
1 'polypeptide(L)'
;MIVAGILMYVFGIIGNILNICVFTKWCRSKKKPKYSYCCRTSNSSLYLLGSSIANLIVIIYPLSTRILLDGYKYHVKESNAFLLCKLRYFILHTFDLTSLTCVCLAMLDRYLISSREV
;
A
#
# COMPACT_ATOMS: atom_id res chain seq x y z
N MET A 1 -20.46 -9.74 -7.39
CA MET A 1 -18.98 -9.57 -7.27
C MET A 1 -18.50 -8.25 -7.87
N ILE A 2 -18.94 -7.85 -9.06
CA ILE A 2 -18.53 -6.60 -9.73
C ILE A 2 -18.81 -5.36 -8.86
N VAL A 3 -20.02 -5.22 -8.32
CA VAL A 3 -20.41 -4.07 -7.47
C VAL A 3 -19.48 -3.94 -6.26
N ALA A 4 -19.20 -5.04 -5.56
CA ALA A 4 -18.26 -5.05 -4.45
C ALA A 4 -16.83 -4.66 -4.88
N GLY A 5 -16.38 -5.14 -6.04
CA GLY A 5 -15.09 -4.76 -6.62
C GLY A 5 -15.00 -3.27 -6.94
N ILE A 6 -16.06 -2.68 -7.51
CA ILE A 6 -16.13 -1.24 -7.79
C ILE A 6 -16.15 -0.42 -6.49
N LEU A 7 -16.93 -0.84 -5.49
CA LEU A 7 -16.94 -0.18 -4.19
C LEU A 7 -15.55 -0.23 -3.52
N MET A 8 -14.92 -1.41 -3.50
CA MET A 8 -13.55 -1.57 -3.00
C MET A 8 -12.54 -0.71 -3.77
N TYR A 9 -12.72 -0.56 -5.08
CA TYR A 9 -11.87 0.28 -5.91
C TYR A 9 -11.98 1.76 -5.52
N VAL A 10 -13.20 2.29 -5.42
CA VAL A 10 -13.46 3.69 -5.07
C VAL A 10 -12.97 3.99 -3.65
N PHE A 11 -13.43 3.23 -2.65
CA PHE A 11 -13.01 3.44 -1.27
C PHE A 11 -11.52 3.18 -1.06
N GLY A 12 -10.96 2.18 -1.75
CA GLY A 12 -9.55 1.86 -1.69
C GLY A 12 -8.66 2.97 -2.24
N ILE A 13 -9.02 3.59 -3.36
CA ILE A 13 -8.28 4.74 -3.90
C ILE A 13 -8.35 5.91 -2.93
N ILE A 14 -9.54 6.29 -2.48
CA ILE A 14 -9.73 7.44 -1.58
C ILE A 14 -8.94 7.22 -0.29
N GLY A 15 -9.09 6.05 0.35
CA GLY A 15 -8.41 5.72 1.59
C GLY A 15 -6.88 5.72 1.46
N ASN A 16 -6.33 5.11 0.42
CA ASN A 16 -4.89 5.08 0.22
C ASN A 16 -4.31 6.45 -0.17
N ILE A 17 -5.02 7.26 -0.96
CA ILE A 17 -4.61 8.64 -1.24
C ILE A 17 -4.56 9.47 0.04
N LEU A 18 -5.60 9.40 0.88
CA LEU A 18 -5.63 10.10 2.16
C LEU A 18 -4.47 9.66 3.06
N ASN A 19 -4.20 8.35 3.15
CA ASN A 19 -3.07 7.82 3.88
C ASN A 19 -1.74 8.35 3.35
N ILE A 20 -1.53 8.35 2.03
CA ILE A 20 -0.33 8.90 1.40
C ILE A 20 -0.17 10.38 1.73
N CYS A 21 -1.25 11.17 1.64
CA CYS A 21 -1.22 12.59 1.99
C CYS A 21 -0.83 12.82 3.46
N VAL A 22 -1.44 12.10 4.39
CA VAL A 22 -1.16 12.21 5.83
C VAL A 22 0.27 11.76 6.13
N PHE A 23 0.69 10.58 5.68
CA PHE A 23 2.03 10.06 5.94
C PHE A 23 3.11 10.88 5.24
N THR A 24 2.86 11.42 4.04
CA THR A 24 3.82 12.32 3.38
C THR A 24 3.99 13.61 4.17
N LYS A 25 2.89 14.21 4.66
CA LYS A 25 2.96 15.40 5.53
C LYS A 25 3.70 15.09 6.83
N TRP A 26 3.41 13.96 7.47
CA TRP A 26 4.08 13.54 8.69
C TRP A 26 5.58 13.30 8.47
N CYS A 27 5.96 12.60 7.40
CA CYS A 27 7.35 12.36 7.03
C CYS A 27 8.10 13.67 6.72
N ARG A 28 7.45 14.65 6.07
CA ARG A 28 8.04 15.98 5.82
C ARG A 28 8.14 16.83 7.08
N SER A 29 7.17 16.75 7.98
CA SER A 29 7.11 17.54 9.22
C SER A 29 8.23 17.17 10.22
N LYS A 30 8.72 15.93 10.19
CA LYS A 30 9.86 15.49 11.02
C LYS A 30 11.21 16.18 10.70
N LYS A 31 11.30 17.08 9.70
CA LYS A 31 12.53 17.82 9.36
C LYS A 31 12.88 19.01 10.29
N LYS A 32 12.16 19.25 11.39
CA LYS A 32 12.64 20.18 12.44
C LYS A 32 12.35 19.67 13.86
N PRO A 33 13.40 19.26 14.58
CA PRO A 33 13.61 19.80 15.92
C PRO A 33 14.99 20.47 15.95
N LYS A 34 15.01 21.80 16.07
CA LYS A 34 16.26 22.55 16.28
C LYS A 34 16.80 22.35 17.71
N TYR A 35 16.04 21.75 18.63
CA TYR A 35 16.46 21.40 19.98
C TYR A 35 15.60 20.24 20.48
N SER A 36 16.12 19.01 20.49
CA SER A 36 15.90 18.05 21.59
C SER A 36 16.76 16.82 21.37
N TYR A 37 17.68 16.64 22.30
CA TYR A 37 18.62 15.55 22.44
C TYR A 37 17.86 14.23 22.72
N CYS A 38 18.34 13.12 22.17
CA CYS A 38 18.00 11.72 22.48
C CYS A 38 16.61 11.15 22.10
N CYS A 39 16.64 10.19 21.16
CA CYS A 39 15.69 9.05 21.03
C CYS A 39 14.25 9.28 20.54
N ARG A 40 14.02 9.72 19.29
CA ARG A 40 12.71 9.44 18.64
C ARG A 40 12.72 9.41 17.11
N THR A 41 13.50 8.52 16.51
CA THR A 41 13.44 8.25 15.06
C THR A 41 12.52 7.06 14.77
N SER A 42 11.20 7.17 15.05
CA SER A 42 10.28 6.12 14.58
C SER A 42 10.14 6.25 13.06
N ASN A 43 10.64 5.25 12.33
CA ASN A 43 10.49 5.18 10.88
C ASN A 43 9.14 4.56 10.49
N SER A 44 8.29 4.21 11.47
CA SER A 44 6.93 3.71 11.28
C SER A 44 6.10 4.46 10.23
N SER A 45 6.21 5.79 10.15
CA SER A 45 5.46 6.59 9.15
C SER A 45 5.94 6.35 7.71
N LEU A 46 7.23 6.04 7.50
CA LEU A 46 7.77 5.69 6.19
C LEU A 46 7.31 4.30 5.76
N TYR A 47 7.29 3.33 6.68
CA TYR A 47 6.78 2.00 6.39
C TYR A 47 5.28 2.01 6.05
N LEU A 48 4.47 2.79 6.79
CA LEU A 48 3.04 2.95 6.49
C LEU A 48 2.79 3.71 5.19
N LEU A 49 3.65 4.67 4.82
CA LEU A 49 3.63 5.31 3.51
C LEU A 49 3.90 4.29 2.40
N GLY A 50 4.94 3.46 2.56
CA GLY A 50 5.28 2.38 1.62
C GLY A 50 4.14 1.38 1.43
N SER A 51 3.51 0.93 2.53
CA SER A 51 2.32 0.06 2.48
C SER A 51 1.16 0.71 1.73
N SER A 52 0.89 2.00 1.96
CA SER A 52 -0.20 2.72 1.27
C SER A 52 0.04 2.86 -0.24
N ILE A 53 1.31 3.07 -0.64
CA ILE A 53 1.69 3.09 -2.06
C ILE A 53 1.54 1.70 -2.68
N ALA A 54 2.03 0.66 -2.01
CA ALA A 54 1.89 -0.73 -2.49
C ALA A 54 0.41 -1.13 -2.65
N ASN A 55 -0.42 -0.83 -1.66
CA ASN A 55 -1.86 -1.06 -1.73
C ASN A 55 -2.53 -0.30 -2.88
N LEU A 56 -2.13 0.95 -3.12
CA LEU A 56 -2.66 1.73 -4.24
C LEU A 56 -2.30 1.08 -5.60
N ILE A 57 -1.09 0.54 -5.76
CA ILE A 57 -0.68 -0.18 -6.96
C ILE A 57 -1.53 -1.44 -7.16
N VAL A 58 -1.80 -2.19 -6.09
CA VAL A 58 -2.67 -3.38 -6.14
C VAL A 58 -4.11 -3.03 -6.54
N ILE A 59 -4.62 -1.89 -6.08
CA ILE A 59 -5.96 -1.42 -6.46
C ILE A 59 -5.99 -0.94 -7.92
N ILE A 60 -4.99 -0.17 -8.35
CA ILE A 60 -4.98 0.39 -9.71
C ILE A 60 -4.84 -0.71 -10.77
N TYR A 61 -3.98 -1.71 -10.56
CA TYR A 61 -3.67 -2.67 -11.61
C TYR A 61 -4.38 -4.04 -11.44
N PRO A 62 -4.06 -4.87 -10.42
CA PRO A 62 -4.75 -6.14 -10.18
C PRO A 62 -6.27 -6.08 -10.04
N LEU A 63 -6.82 -5.07 -9.35
CA LEU A 63 -8.28 -4.97 -9.17
C LEU A 63 -8.98 -4.48 -10.45
N SER A 64 -8.42 -3.50 -11.16
CA SER A 64 -8.96 -3.05 -12.45
C SER A 64 -8.97 -4.16 -13.50
N THR A 65 -7.86 -4.91 -13.61
CA THR A 65 -7.76 -6.06 -14.52
C THR A 65 -8.76 -7.15 -14.16
N ARG A 66 -9.02 -7.39 -12.87
CA ARG A 66 -10.06 -8.31 -12.41
C ARG A 66 -11.46 -7.86 -12.80
N ILE A 67 -11.78 -6.58 -12.61
CA ILE A 67 -13.09 -6.02 -13.00
C ILE A 67 -13.29 -6.12 -14.51
N LEU A 68 -12.24 -5.87 -15.31
CA LEU A 68 -12.30 -6.00 -16.77
C LEU A 68 -12.54 -7.46 -17.23
N LEU A 69 -11.79 -8.41 -16.67
CA LEU A 69 -11.87 -9.83 -17.05
C LEU A 69 -13.14 -10.50 -16.52
N ASP A 70 -13.35 -10.47 -15.21
CA ASP A 70 -14.47 -11.17 -14.56
C ASP A 70 -15.78 -10.41 -14.77
N GLY A 71 -15.71 -9.07 -14.82
CA GLY A 71 -16.88 -8.22 -14.84
C GLY A 71 -17.47 -8.00 -16.24
N TYR A 72 -16.61 -7.68 -17.20
CA TYR A 72 -17.01 -7.42 -18.58
C TYR A 72 -16.81 -8.61 -19.51
N LYS A 73 -16.41 -9.78 -18.97
CA LYS A 73 -16.10 -11.00 -19.73
C LYS A 73 -15.14 -10.73 -20.89
N TYR A 74 -14.14 -9.88 -20.65
CA TYR A 74 -13.16 -9.54 -21.67
C TYR A 74 -12.32 -10.78 -22.05
N HIS A 75 -12.35 -11.16 -23.32
CA HIS A 75 -11.58 -12.30 -23.81
C HIS A 75 -10.10 -11.96 -23.91
N VAL A 76 -9.27 -12.72 -23.19
CA VAL A 76 -7.82 -12.60 -23.24
C VAL A 76 -7.31 -13.04 -24.61
N LYS A 77 -6.73 -12.11 -25.37
CA LYS A 77 -5.99 -12.41 -26.60
C LYS A 77 -4.55 -12.78 -26.25
N GLU A 78 -3.92 -13.59 -27.09
CA GLU A 78 -2.52 -14.03 -26.91
C GLU A 78 -1.55 -12.84 -26.76
N SER A 79 -1.81 -11.75 -27.50
CA SER A 79 -1.04 -10.50 -27.41
C SER A 79 -1.08 -9.83 -26.03
N ASN A 80 -2.16 -10.03 -25.26
CA ASN A 80 -2.40 -9.37 -23.98
C ASN A 80 -2.27 -10.32 -22.79
N ALA A 81 -2.06 -11.62 -23.03
CA ALA A 81 -1.98 -12.66 -22.00
C ALA A 81 -0.83 -12.41 -21.01
N PHE A 82 0.30 -11.89 -21.48
CA PHE A 82 1.41 -11.54 -20.60
C PHE A 82 1.02 -10.46 -19.59
N LEU A 83 0.45 -9.35 -20.06
CA LEU A 83 0.07 -8.22 -19.21
C LEU A 83 -1.08 -8.58 -18.27
N LEU A 84 -2.15 -9.16 -18.80
CA LEU A 84 -3.38 -9.41 -18.05
C LEU A 84 -3.28 -10.57 -17.05
N CYS A 85 -2.38 -11.54 -17.27
CA CYS A 85 -2.23 -12.71 -16.41
C CYS A 85 -0.89 -12.74 -15.67
N LYS A 86 0.25 -12.79 -16.39
CA LYS A 86 1.57 -12.98 -15.75
C LYS A 86 1.99 -11.75 -14.96
N LEU A 87 1.92 -10.57 -15.57
CA LEU A 87 2.29 -9.32 -14.91
C LEU A 87 1.31 -9.00 -13.77
N ARG A 88 0.01 -9.23 -13.97
CA ARG A 88 -1.00 -9.12 -12.92
C ARG A 88 -0.68 -9.98 -11.70
N TYR A 89 -0.36 -11.26 -11.90
CA TYR A 89 -0.03 -12.18 -10.81
C TYR A 89 1.23 -11.72 -10.06
N PHE A 90 2.27 -11.35 -10.80
CA PHE A 90 3.51 -10.84 -10.23
C PHE A 90 3.27 -9.58 -9.38
N ILE A 91 2.62 -8.56 -9.94
CA ILE A 91 2.30 -7.31 -9.23
C ILE A 91 1.45 -7.60 -7.99
N LEU A 92 0.40 -8.41 -8.12
CA LEU A 92 -0.48 -8.72 -7.00
C LEU A 92 0.31 -9.31 -5.82
N HIS A 93 1.06 -10.38 -6.05
CA HIS A 93 1.79 -11.05 -4.97
C HIS A 93 2.91 -10.20 -4.40
N THR A 94 3.71 -9.54 -5.25
CA THR A 94 4.84 -8.74 -4.78
C THR A 94 4.38 -7.58 -3.92
N PHE A 95 3.39 -6.81 -4.37
CA PHE A 95 2.93 -5.63 -3.62
C PHE A 95 2.10 -5.98 -2.39
N ASP A 96 1.37 -7.10 -2.39
CA ASP A 96 0.66 -7.59 -1.20
C ASP A 96 1.65 -8.01 -0.10
N LEU A 97 2.66 -8.82 -0.44
CA LEU A 97 3.75 -9.18 0.48
C LEU A 97 4.54 -7.96 0.97
N THR A 98 4.78 -7.00 0.07
CA THR A 98 5.46 -5.74 0.44
C THR A 98 4.63 -4.96 1.45
N SER A 99 3.32 -4.82 1.21
CA SER A 99 2.42 -4.12 2.11
C SER A 99 2.38 -4.77 3.50
N LEU A 100 2.23 -6.09 3.56
CA LEU A 100 2.25 -6.86 4.80
C LEU A 100 3.58 -6.67 5.55
N THR A 101 4.70 -6.79 4.84
CA THR A 101 6.04 -6.63 5.42
C THR A 101 6.22 -5.23 5.99
N CYS A 102 5.80 -4.19 5.26
CA CYS A 102 5.84 -2.81 5.75
C CYS A 102 5.01 -2.62 7.02
N VAL A 103 3.81 -3.18 7.10
CA VAL A 103 2.97 -3.10 8.30
C VAL A 103 3.62 -3.83 9.47
N CYS A 104 4.16 -5.04 9.25
CA CYS A 104 4.89 -5.79 10.28
C CYS A 104 6.10 -5.01 10.81
N LEU A 105 6.90 -4.41 9.92
CA LEU A 105 8.03 -3.58 10.31
C LEU A 105 7.59 -2.33 11.09
N ALA A 106 6.46 -1.71 10.71
CA ALA A 106 5.90 -0.58 11.44
C ALA A 106 5.45 -0.97 12.87
N MET A 107 4.90 -2.18 13.04
CA MET A 107 4.51 -2.69 14.35
C MET A 107 5.73 -3.04 15.20
N LEU A 108 6.75 -3.68 14.62
CA LEU A 108 8.00 -3.99 15.31
C LEU A 108 8.72 -2.71 15.76
N ASP A 109 8.80 -1.68 14.90
CA ASP A 109 9.37 -0.38 15.23
C ASP A 109 8.66 0.24 16.45
N ARG A 110 7.31 0.19 16.48
CA ARG A 110 6.54 0.69 17.62
C ARG A 110 6.70 -0.16 18.88
N TYR A 111 6.70 -1.49 18.75
CA TYR A 111 6.87 -2.39 19.88
C TYR A 111 8.24 -2.18 20.55
N LEU A 112 9.32 -2.15 19.77
CA LEU A 112 10.68 -1.94 20.29
C LEU A 112 10.85 -0.57 20.96
N ILE A 113 10.15 0.46 20.48
CA ILE A 113 10.15 1.78 21.13
C ILE A 113 9.37 1.73 22.44
N SER A 114 8.20 1.10 22.47
CA SER A 114 7.36 1.02 23.66
C SER A 114 7.97 0.16 24.77
N SER A 115 8.65 -0.93 24.42
CA SER A 115 9.24 -1.87 25.37
C SER A 115 10.57 -1.40 25.97
N ARG A 116 11.11 -0.23 25.55
CA ARG A 116 12.27 0.39 26.22
C ARG A 116 11.93 1.07 27.54
N GLU A 117 10.65 1.27 27.83
CA GLU A 117 10.17 1.84 29.09
C GLU A 117 9.89 0.77 30.18
N VAL A 118 10.33 -0.48 29.97
CA VAL A 118 10.24 -1.58 30.96
C VAL A 118 11.64 -2.04 31.34
#